data_AF-A0A2A3XLU3-F1
#
_entry.id   AF-A0A2A3XLU3-F1
#
_cell.length_a   1.000
_cell.length_b   1.000
_cell.length_c   1.000
_cell.angle_alpha   90.00
_cell.angle_beta   90.00
_cell.angle_gamma   90.00
#
_symmetry.space_group_name_H-M   'P 1'
#
loop_
_entity.id
_entity.type
_entity.pdbx_description
1 polymer ?
#
loop_
_entity_poly.entity_id
_entity_poly.type
_entity_poly.pdbx_seq_one_letter_code
_entity_poly.pdbx_strand_id
1 'polypeptide(L)'
;MLIVAPASSIVLVPLLYLAVNPWLPSRAVVHVGTDSVEYGSLSLLLAGACSLAAVAFIIGGATARGFLKESHWYQTEKSIAVGMEAGGFGLIGFAVASILAIVGVAPNEVSSDSVGWGLLGFVSLFIAAICAYVVFLPRAQIETLATDDSSL
;
A
#
# COMPACT_ATOMS: atom_id res chain seq x y z
N MET A 1 -11.62 -1.03 12.16
CA MET A 1 -10.88 -1.57 11.00
C MET A 1 -10.15 -0.45 10.25
N LEU A 2 -10.86 0.49 9.61
CA LEU A 2 -10.33 1.61 8.79
C LEU A 2 -9.26 2.55 9.39
N ILE A 3 -8.91 2.42 10.68
CA ILE A 3 -7.91 3.28 11.34
C ILE A 3 -6.90 2.41 12.07
N VAL A 4 -7.39 1.43 12.82
CA VAL A 4 -6.56 0.52 13.63
C VAL A 4 -5.63 -0.31 12.74
N ALA A 5 -6.13 -0.91 11.66
CA ALA A 5 -5.31 -1.76 10.78
C ALA A 5 -4.28 -0.97 9.96
N PRO A 6 -4.62 0.20 9.38
CA PRO A 6 -3.63 1.10 8.78
C PRO A 6 -2.55 1.58 9.76
N ALA A 7 -2.96 2.06 10.93
CA ALA A 7 -2.03 2.57 11.94
C ALA A 7 -1.10 1.47 12.48
N SER A 8 -1.62 0.27 12.75
CA SER A 8 -0.80 -0.86 13.18
C SER A 8 0.20 -1.26 12.10
N SER A 9 -0.20 -1.20 10.82
CA SER A 9 0.68 -1.57 9.70
C SER A 9 1.85 -0.61 9.54
N ILE A 10 1.61 0.70 9.67
CA ILE A 10 2.67 1.71 9.66
C ILE A 10 3.66 1.52 10.82
N VAL A 11 3.20 1.09 12.00
CA VAL A 11 4.06 0.86 13.16
C VAL A 11 4.83 -0.46 13.07
N LEU A 12 4.20 -1.50 12.52
CA LEU A 12 4.80 -2.82 12.41
C LEU A 12 5.95 -2.88 11.40
N VAL A 13 5.94 -2.07 10.33
CA VAL A 13 7.04 -2.06 9.35
C VAL A 13 8.36 -1.55 9.95
N PRO A 14 8.42 -0.40 10.67
CA PRO A 14 9.60 0.02 11.41
C PRO A 14 10.05 -1.00 12.45
N LEU A 15 9.11 -1.63 13.18
CA LEU A 15 9.47 -2.66 14.16
C LEU A 15 10.11 -3.88 13.49
N LEU A 16 9.55 -4.33 12.36
CA LEU A 16 10.13 -5.39 11.55
C LEU A 16 11.53 -4.98 11.08
N TYR A 17 11.68 -3.77 10.52
CA TYR A 17 12.96 -3.26 10.07
C TYR A 17 13.99 -3.26 11.21
N LEU A 18 13.65 -2.75 12.40
CA LEU A 18 14.54 -2.73 13.55
C LEU A 18 14.92 -4.15 14.01
N ALA A 19 13.97 -5.08 13.98
CA ALA A 19 14.20 -6.47 14.37
C ALA A 19 15.16 -7.18 13.40
N VAL A 20 15.08 -6.88 12.10
CA VAL A 20 15.92 -7.53 11.07
C VAL A 20 17.14 -6.72 10.65
N ASN A 21 17.27 -5.47 11.10
CA ASN A 21 18.37 -4.56 10.79
C ASN A 21 19.78 -5.18 10.94
N PRO A 22 20.07 -6.01 11.98
CA PRO A 22 21.37 -6.66 12.11
C PRO A 22 21.74 -7.59 10.94
N TRP A 23 20.75 -8.09 10.21
CA TRP A 23 20.90 -9.03 9.10
C TRP A 23 20.62 -8.42 7.73
N LEU A 24 20.40 -7.10 7.68
CA LEU A 24 20.15 -6.39 6.44
C LEU A 24 21.44 -5.84 5.84
N PRO A 25 21.66 -5.98 4.52
CA PRO A 25 22.74 -5.29 3.85
C PRO A 25 22.51 -3.77 3.90
N SER A 26 23.60 -3.00 3.99
CA SER A 26 23.55 -1.52 4.11
C SER A 26 23.11 -0.81 2.83
N ARG A 27 22.96 -1.54 1.71
CA ARG A 27 22.51 -1.06 0.41
C ARG A 27 21.49 -2.03 -0.17
N ALA A 28 20.48 -1.49 -0.85
CA ALA A 28 19.51 -2.27 -1.58
C ALA A 28 19.46 -1.80 -3.03
N VAL A 29 19.08 -2.69 -3.94
CA VAL A 29 18.82 -2.33 -5.33
C VAL A 29 17.57 -1.44 -5.36
N VAL A 30 17.73 -0.21 -5.86
CA VAL A 30 16.64 0.77 -5.96
C VAL A 30 16.18 0.94 -7.41
N HIS A 31 17.09 0.74 -8.37
CA HIS A 31 16.76 0.81 -9.78
C HIS A 31 17.51 -0.26 -10.58
N VAL A 32 16.82 -0.88 -11.53
CA VAL A 32 17.38 -1.84 -12.48
C VAL A 32 17.14 -1.27 -13.87
N GLY A 33 18.20 -0.73 -14.48
CA GLY A 33 18.22 -0.31 -15.88
C GLY A 33 18.64 -1.45 -16.80
N THR A 34 18.58 -1.24 -18.11
CA THR A 34 19.01 -2.22 -19.12
C THR A 34 20.47 -2.63 -19.00
N ASP A 35 21.34 -1.70 -18.56
CA ASP A 35 22.80 -1.90 -18.53
C ASP A 35 23.41 -1.76 -17.12
N SER A 36 22.64 -1.39 -16.10
CA SER A 36 23.16 -1.18 -14.75
C SER A 36 22.12 -1.39 -13.65
N VAL A 37 22.62 -1.79 -12.48
CA VAL A 37 21.85 -1.89 -11.24
C VAL A 37 22.31 -0.76 -10.32
N GLU A 38 21.41 0.16 -9.99
CA GLU A 38 21.69 1.23 -9.03
C GLU A 38 21.28 0.82 -7.63
N TYR A 39 22.24 0.97 -6.72
CA TYR A 39 22.06 0.69 -5.30
C TYR A 39 21.77 1.99 -4.57
N GLY A 40 20.71 1.99 -3.77
CA GLY A 40 20.34 3.11 -2.92
C GLY A 40 20.17 2.69 -1.47
N SER A 41 19.73 3.66 -0.67
CA SER A 41 19.50 3.45 0.75
C SER A 41 18.18 2.72 0.99
N LEU A 42 18.27 1.52 1.58
CA LEU A 42 17.11 0.71 1.98
C LEU A 42 16.19 1.48 2.95
N SER A 43 16.77 2.23 3.89
CA SER A 43 16.00 3.01 4.85
C SER A 43 15.21 4.14 4.17
N LEU A 44 15.75 4.71 3.09
CA LEU A 44 15.12 5.80 2.34
C LEU A 44 13.97 5.27 1.47
N LEU A 45 14.14 4.09 0.88
CA LEU A 45 13.07 3.36 0.18
C LEU A 45 11.93 3.00 1.14
N LEU A 46 12.24 2.47 2.33
CA LEU A 46 11.25 2.14 3.34
C LEU A 46 10.53 3.37 3.89
N ALA A 47 11.27 4.45 4.16
CA ALA A 47 10.70 5.71 4.59
C ALA A 47 9.75 6.29 3.52
N GLY A 48 10.13 6.22 2.25
CA GLY A 48 9.29 6.62 1.13
C GLY A 48 8.00 5.81 1.05
N ALA A 49 8.10 4.48 1.07
CA ALA A 49 6.95 3.57 1.04
C ALA A 49 6.00 3.80 2.23
N CYS A 50 6.52 3.94 3.44
CA CYS A 50 5.72 4.21 4.64
C CYS A 50 5.04 5.59 4.57
N SER A 51 5.74 6.60 4.07
CA SER A 51 5.19 7.96 3.93
C SER A 51 4.05 8.00 2.91
N LEU A 52 4.25 7.38 1.74
CA LEU A 52 3.21 7.24 0.72
C LEU A 52 2.02 6.43 1.23
N ALA A 53 2.27 5.33 1.96
CA ALA A 53 1.22 4.53 2.58
C ALA A 53 0.41 5.35 3.59
N ALA A 54 1.09 6.14 4.44
CA ALA A 54 0.42 7.01 5.41
C ALA A 54 -0.46 8.05 4.73
N VAL A 55 0.00 8.69 3.65
CA VAL A 55 -0.82 9.62 2.87
C VAL A 55 -2.05 8.90 2.29
N ALA A 56 -1.86 7.72 1.70
CA ALA A 56 -2.95 6.93 1.14
C ALA A 56 -4.01 6.57 2.20
N PHE A 57 -3.58 6.12 3.38
CA PHE A 57 -4.47 5.82 4.51
C PHE A 57 -5.16 7.05 5.08
N ILE A 58 -4.48 8.21 5.13
CA ILE A 58 -5.10 9.45 5.59
C ILE A 58 -6.24 9.84 4.63
N ILE A 59 -5.99 9.80 3.33
CA ILE A 59 -6.99 10.13 2.32
C ILE A 59 -8.14 9.10 2.37
N GLY A 60 -7.83 7.81 2.28
CA GLY A 60 -8.83 6.73 2.31
C GLY A 60 -9.69 6.76 3.58
N GLY A 61 -9.07 6.93 4.74
CA GLY A 61 -9.73 7.01 6.03
C GLY A 61 -10.57 8.29 6.21
N ALA A 62 -10.08 9.44 5.75
CA ALA A 62 -10.84 10.70 5.80
C ALA A 62 -12.07 10.64 4.90
N THR A 63 -11.89 10.13 3.68
CA THR A 63 -12.96 9.89 2.70
C THR A 63 -14.01 8.93 3.25
N ALA A 64 -13.60 7.76 3.77
CA ALA A 64 -14.52 6.79 4.36
C ALA A 64 -15.28 7.34 5.57
N ARG A 65 -14.62 8.14 6.43
CA ARG A 65 -15.27 8.78 7.59
C ARG A 65 -16.26 9.85 7.19
N GLY A 66 -15.94 10.67 6.19
CA GLY A 66 -16.84 11.69 5.66
C GLY A 66 -18.16 11.08 5.22
N PHE A 67 -18.09 10.04 4.40
CA PHE A 67 -19.28 9.36 3.85
C PHE A 67 -20.07 8.58 4.91
N LEU A 68 -19.38 7.95 5.88
CA LEU A 68 -20.05 7.34 7.03
C LEU A 68 -20.86 8.35 7.85
N LYS A 69 -20.35 9.57 8.01
CA LYS A 69 -21.03 10.64 8.77
C LYS A 69 -22.24 11.18 8.02
N GLU A 70 -22.15 11.23 6.69
CA GLU A 70 -23.18 11.81 5.83
C GLU A 70 -24.32 10.84 5.48
N SER A 71 -24.19 9.56 5.84
CA SER A 71 -25.20 8.49 5.65
C SER A 71 -25.63 8.22 4.20
N HIS A 72 -24.96 8.86 3.23
CA HIS A 72 -24.95 8.48 1.83
C HIS A 72 -23.60 7.88 1.49
N TRP A 73 -23.63 6.73 0.81
CA TRP A 73 -22.45 6.02 0.39
C TRP A 73 -22.63 5.66 -1.08
N TYR A 74 -22.01 6.39 -1.98
CA TYR A 74 -22.12 6.12 -3.42
C TYR A 74 -21.01 5.18 -3.92
N GLN A 75 -21.20 4.55 -5.09
CA GLN A 75 -20.29 3.51 -5.58
C GLN A 75 -18.91 4.08 -5.92
N THR A 76 -18.87 5.29 -6.47
CA THR A 76 -17.62 6.00 -6.79
C THR A 76 -16.85 6.36 -5.51
N GLU A 77 -17.57 6.81 -4.49
CA GLU A 77 -17.01 7.15 -3.18
C GLU A 77 -16.40 5.92 -2.49
N LYS A 78 -17.11 4.78 -2.56
CA LYS A 78 -16.62 3.50 -2.06
C LYS A 78 -15.33 3.09 -2.75
N SER A 79 -15.31 3.14 -4.08
CA SER A 79 -14.17 2.67 -4.86
C SER A 79 -12.92 3.51 -4.60
N ILE A 80 -13.06 4.82 -4.43
CA ILE A 80 -11.96 5.71 -4.04
C ILE A 80 -11.43 5.34 -2.66
N ALA A 81 -12.29 5.24 -1.65
CA ALA A 81 -11.87 4.91 -0.29
C ALA A 81 -11.16 3.54 -0.22
N VAL A 82 -11.77 2.51 -0.84
CA VAL A 82 -11.20 1.17 -0.92
C VAL A 82 -9.87 1.17 -1.68
N GLY A 83 -9.80 1.89 -2.80
CA GLY A 83 -8.60 1.97 -3.63
C GLY A 83 -7.42 2.62 -2.90
N MET A 84 -7.67 3.71 -2.18
CA MET A 84 -6.64 4.39 -1.39
C MET A 84 -6.16 3.54 -0.21
N GLU A 85 -7.09 2.92 0.52
CA GLU A 85 -6.75 2.00 1.60
C GLU A 85 -5.95 0.78 1.10
N ALA A 86 -6.42 0.14 0.03
CA ALA A 86 -5.72 -0.99 -0.58
C ALA A 86 -4.34 -0.58 -1.12
N GLY A 87 -4.22 0.60 -1.73
CA GLY A 87 -2.96 1.18 -2.18
C GLY A 87 -1.95 1.34 -1.05
N GLY A 88 -2.40 1.84 0.10
CA GLY A 88 -1.57 1.91 1.31
C GLY A 88 -1.07 0.54 1.76
N PHE A 89 -1.95 -0.47 1.81
CA PHE A 89 -1.53 -1.85 2.12
C PHE A 89 -0.58 -2.44 1.06
N GLY A 90 -0.79 -2.15 -0.22
CA GLY A 90 0.14 -2.53 -1.27
C GLY A 90 1.56 -2.01 -1.00
N LEU A 91 1.70 -0.73 -0.64
CA LEU A 91 2.99 -0.13 -0.31
C LEU A 91 3.64 -0.76 0.94
N ILE A 92 2.84 -1.15 1.93
CA ILE A 92 3.31 -1.93 3.08
C ILE A 92 3.80 -3.32 2.63
N GLY A 93 3.05 -4.00 1.77
CA GLY A 93 3.43 -5.29 1.18
C GLY A 93 4.73 -5.22 0.40
N PHE A 94 4.91 -4.15 -0.38
CA PHE A 94 6.16 -3.86 -1.08
C PHE A 94 7.35 -3.76 -0.10
N ALA A 95 7.20 -2.95 0.96
CA ALA A 95 8.25 -2.75 1.95
C ALA A 95 8.63 -4.07 2.65
N VAL A 96 7.65 -4.83 3.11
CA VAL A 96 7.87 -6.11 3.82
C VAL A 96 8.52 -7.15 2.91
N ALA A 97 7.99 -7.35 1.71
CA ALA A 97 8.55 -8.33 0.78
C ALA A 97 9.95 -7.95 0.30
N SER A 98 10.22 -6.66 0.09
CA SER A 98 11.56 -6.18 -0.24
C SER A 98 12.56 -6.44 0.88
N ILE A 99 12.17 -6.24 2.14
CA ILE A 99 12.99 -6.59 3.32
C ILE A 99 13.26 -8.10 3.32
N LEU A 100 12.21 -8.92 3.28
CA LEU A 100 12.35 -10.37 3.37
C LEU A 100 13.20 -10.97 2.24
N ALA A 101 13.18 -10.37 1.05
CA ALA A 101 13.97 -10.80 -0.09
C ALA A 101 15.48 -10.59 0.08
N ILE A 102 15.92 -9.70 0.97
CA ILE A 102 17.33 -9.34 1.15
C ILE A 102 17.87 -9.64 2.55
N VAL A 103 17.01 -10.03 3.51
CA VAL A 103 17.45 -10.45 4.85
C VAL A 103 18.38 -11.65 4.74
N GLY A 104 19.57 -11.55 5.33
CA GLY A 104 20.56 -12.62 5.35
C GLY A 104 21.34 -12.80 4.04
N VAL A 105 21.10 -11.94 3.04
CA VAL A 105 21.85 -11.94 1.77
C VAL A 105 23.15 -11.15 1.94
N ALA A 106 24.25 -11.66 1.39
CA ALA A 106 25.53 -10.96 1.42
C ALA A 106 25.44 -9.63 0.64
N PRO A 107 26.11 -8.55 1.08
CA PRO A 107 25.97 -7.21 0.47
C PRO A 107 26.35 -7.13 -1.03
N ASN A 108 27.13 -8.09 -1.51
CA ASN A 108 27.60 -8.23 -2.90
C ASN A 108 26.72 -9.17 -3.75
N GLU A 109 25.69 -9.78 -3.18
CA GLU A 109 24.79 -10.73 -3.85
C GLU A 109 23.34 -10.23 -3.94
N VAL A 110 23.10 -8.95 -3.63
CA VAL A 110 21.77 -8.33 -3.73
C VAL A 110 21.35 -8.26 -5.21
N SER A 111 20.65 -9.30 -5.66
CA SER A 111 20.10 -9.46 -7.01
C SER A 111 18.93 -8.51 -7.26
N SER A 112 18.67 -8.19 -8.52
CA SER A 112 17.47 -7.46 -8.99
C SER A 112 16.16 -8.14 -8.60
N ASP A 113 16.21 -9.42 -8.20
CA ASP A 113 15.05 -10.20 -7.73
C ASP A 113 14.32 -9.54 -6.55
N SER A 114 15.03 -8.76 -5.71
CA SER A 114 14.40 -8.07 -4.57
C SER A 114 13.27 -7.13 -5.00
N VAL A 115 13.40 -6.48 -6.16
CA VAL A 115 12.38 -5.60 -6.72
C VAL A 115 11.16 -6.41 -7.17
N GLY A 116 11.41 -7.58 -7.79
CA GLY A 116 10.36 -8.52 -8.19
C GLY A 116 9.54 -9.02 -7.00
N TRP A 117 10.22 -9.41 -5.91
CA TRP A 117 9.57 -9.78 -4.65
C TRP A 117 8.80 -8.63 -4.03
N GLY A 118 9.34 -7.40 -4.06
CA GLY A 118 8.64 -6.20 -3.64
C GLY A 118 7.33 -6.00 -4.41
N LEU A 119 7.35 -6.06 -5.74
CA LEU A 119 6.15 -5.91 -6.58
C LEU A 119 5.13 -7.04 -6.33
N LEU A 120 5.60 -8.27 -6.14
CA LEU A 120 4.72 -9.38 -5.78
C LEU A 120 4.04 -9.15 -4.41
N GLY A 121 4.80 -8.65 -3.43
CA GLY A 121 4.28 -8.24 -2.13
C GLY A 121 3.24 -7.14 -2.25
N PHE A 122 3.49 -6.14 -3.10
CA PHE A 122 2.54 -5.06 -3.39
C PHE A 122 1.21 -5.61 -3.90
N VAL A 123 1.25 -6.38 -5.00
CA VAL A 123 0.05 -6.89 -5.66
C VAL A 123 -0.74 -7.81 -4.72
N SER A 124 -0.03 -8.67 -3.97
CA SER A 124 -0.67 -9.62 -3.05
C SER A 124 -1.41 -8.91 -1.93
N LEU A 125 -0.78 -7.94 -1.26
CA LEU A 125 -1.40 -7.23 -0.15
C LEU A 125 -2.48 -6.25 -0.63
N PHE A 126 -2.30 -5.65 -1.80
CA PHE A 126 -3.30 -4.81 -2.45
C PHE A 126 -4.59 -5.59 -2.73
N ILE A 127 -4.49 -6.75 -3.38
CA ILE A 127 -5.66 -7.60 -3.69
C ILE A 127 -6.34 -8.07 -2.40
N ALA A 128 -5.56 -8.55 -1.42
CA ALA A 128 -6.09 -8.99 -0.14
C ALA A 128 -6.86 -7.86 0.57
N ALA A 129 -6.32 -6.63 0.54
CA ALA A 129 -6.96 -5.46 1.12
C ALA A 129 -8.25 -5.08 0.39
N ILE A 130 -8.28 -5.11 -0.95
CA ILE A 130 -9.52 -4.90 -1.72
C ILE A 130 -10.58 -5.91 -1.30
N CYS A 131 -10.25 -7.20 -1.31
CA CYS A 131 -11.20 -8.25 -0.94
C CYS A 131 -11.75 -8.04 0.47
N ALA A 132 -10.88 -7.72 1.44
CA ALA A 132 -11.30 -7.43 2.81
C ALA A 132 -12.23 -6.20 2.86
N TYR A 133 -11.82 -5.07 2.29
CA TYR A 133 -12.59 -3.83 2.38
C TYR A 133 -13.91 -3.87 1.62
N VAL A 134 -13.99 -4.55 0.47
CA VAL A 134 -15.25 -4.74 -0.25
C VAL A 134 -16.27 -5.51 0.62
N VAL A 135 -15.81 -6.51 1.37
CA VAL A 135 -16.65 -7.34 2.26
C VAL A 135 -17.04 -6.59 3.54
N PHE A 136 -16.10 -5.87 4.16
CA PHE A 136 -16.34 -5.21 5.45
C PHE A 136 -17.04 -3.86 5.36
N LEU A 137 -16.96 -3.16 4.21
CA LEU A 137 -17.64 -1.88 4.05
C LEU A 137 -19.08 -2.06 3.59
N PRO A 138 -20.02 -1.22 4.09
CA PRO A 138 -21.43 -1.30 3.72
C PRO A 138 -21.64 -1.14 2.21
N ARG A 139 -22.76 -1.68 1.71
CA ARG A 139 -23.08 -1.58 0.28
C ARG A 139 -23.31 -0.12 -0.09
N ALA A 140 -22.68 0.27 -1.19
CA ALA A 140 -22.88 1.59 -1.77
C ALA A 140 -24.17 1.62 -2.60
N GLN A 141 -24.79 2.78 -2.66
CA GLN A 141 -25.86 3.13 -3.58
C GLN A 141 -25.25 3.36 -4.97
N ILE A 142 -25.95 2.92 -6.01
CA ILE A 142 -25.54 3.17 -7.39
C ILE A 142 -25.97 4.60 -7.73
N GLU A 143 -25.03 5.42 -8.21
CA GLU A 143 -25.34 6.75 -8.73
C GLU A 143 -26.28 6.62 -9.93
N THR A 144 -27.58 6.84 -9.73
CA THR A 144 -28.51 7.04 -10.85
C THR A 144 -28.28 8.44 -11.41
N LEU A 145 -27.57 8.51 -12.54
CA LEU A 145 -27.61 9.67 -13.42
C LEU A 145 -29.08 9.90 -13.79
N ALA A 146 -29.69 10.97 -13.29
CA ALA A 146 -30.93 11.45 -13.85
C ALA A 146 -30.63 11.82 -15.30
N THR A 147 -30.97 10.94 -16.24
CA THR A 147 -31.13 11.31 -17.64
C THR A 147 -32.27 12.32 -17.65
N ASP A 148 -31.89 13.59 -17.74
CA ASP A 148 -32.78 14.71 -17.94
C ASP A 148 -33.36 14.58 -19.36
N ASP A 149 -34.34 13.69 -19.52
CA ASP A 149 -35.23 13.61 -20.70
C ASP A 149 -36.23 14.78 -20.63
N SER A 150 -35.73 16.01 -20.54
CA SER A 150 -36.50 17.23 -20.70
C SER A 150 -36.32 17.80 -22.11
N SER A 151 -36.76 17.03 -23.11
CA SER A 151 -37.11 17.58 -24.42
C SER A 151 -38.25 16.78 -25.06
N LEU A 152 -39.46 17.00 -24.54
CA LEU A 152 -40.71 16.87 -25.29
C LEU A 152 -41.00 18.17 -26.03
#